data_AF-A0A7C9CX29-F1
#
_entry.id   AF-A0A7C9CX29-F1
#
_cell.length_a   1.000
_cell.length_b   1.000
_cell.length_c   1.000
_cell.angle_alpha   90.00
_cell.angle_beta   90.00
_cell.angle_gamma   90.00
#
_symmetry.space_group_name_H-M   'P 1'
#
loop_
_entity.id
_entity.type
_entity.pdbx_description
1 polymer ?
#
loop_
_entity_poly.entity_id
_entity_poly.type
_entity_poly.pdbx_seq_one_letter_code
_entity_poly.pdbx_strand_id
1 'polypeptide(L)'
;MGSLDIKQESSPLMTNPLDPEEFRRQGYMVIDFLAEYYKNIQKFPVRSQVEPGYLRKRLPESAPYEPQSIETILKGVQEDIIPGLTHWQSPNYYAYFPSSGSTAGLLGETLAAGF
;
A
#
# COMPACT_ATOMS: atom_id res chain seq x y z
N MET A 1 -20.84 -49.49 -16.15
CA MET A 1 -20.99 -48.07 -16.55
C MET A 1 -20.37 -47.24 -15.43
N GLY A 2 -19.25 -46.58 -15.74
CA GLY A 2 -18.36 -45.98 -14.74
C GLY A 2 -19.01 -44.80 -14.02
N SER A 3 -18.83 -44.78 -12.71
CA SER A 3 -19.01 -43.58 -11.89
C SER A 3 -18.00 -42.54 -12.37
N LEU A 4 -18.49 -41.41 -12.86
CA LEU A 4 -17.65 -40.26 -13.17
C LEU A 4 -17.27 -39.62 -11.83
N ASP A 5 -16.10 -40.00 -11.32
CA ASP A 5 -15.41 -39.24 -10.29
C ASP A 5 -15.11 -37.85 -10.84
N ILE A 6 -16.00 -36.90 -10.56
CA ILE A 6 -15.72 -35.48 -10.77
C ILE A 6 -14.60 -35.14 -9.79
N LYS A 7 -13.36 -35.19 -10.28
CA LYS A 7 -12.24 -34.55 -9.60
C LYS A 7 -12.62 -33.08 -9.46
N GLN A 8 -12.93 -32.71 -8.23
CA GLN A 8 -13.10 -31.33 -7.82
C GLN A 8 -11.72 -30.67 -7.98
N GLU A 9 -11.46 -30.14 -9.17
CA GLU A 9 -10.33 -29.25 -9.41
C GLU A 9 -10.51 -28.07 -8.44
N SER A 10 -9.70 -28.10 -7.38
CA SER A 10 -9.58 -26.99 -6.46
C SER A 10 -9.10 -25.78 -7.26
N SER A 11 -10.05 -24.88 -7.57
CA SER A 11 -9.76 -23.51 -7.99
C SER A 11 -8.66 -22.95 -7.08
N PRO A 12 -7.61 -22.29 -7.60
CA PRO A 12 -6.55 -21.72 -6.78
C PRO A 12 -7.17 -20.63 -5.88
N LEU A 13 -7.57 -21.06 -4.68
CA LEU A 13 -7.85 -20.31 -3.46
C LEU A 13 -8.55 -18.96 -3.66
N MET A 14 -9.89 -18.97 -3.64
CA MET A 14 -10.62 -17.82 -3.09
C MET A 14 -10.29 -17.74 -1.59
N THR A 15 -9.18 -17.10 -1.24
CA THR A 15 -8.88 -16.74 0.14
C THR A 15 -9.98 -15.80 0.62
N ASN A 16 -10.50 -16.04 1.83
CA ASN A 16 -11.42 -15.10 2.48
C ASN A 16 -10.76 -13.70 2.46
N PRO A 17 -11.38 -12.66 1.88
CA PRO A 17 -10.79 -11.32 1.84
C PRO A 17 -10.51 -10.74 3.24
N LEU A 18 -11.15 -11.28 4.28
CA LEU A 18 -10.91 -10.97 5.69
C LEU A 18 -10.32 -12.17 6.44
N ASP A 19 -9.44 -12.94 5.78
CA ASP A 19 -8.67 -13.99 6.44
C ASP A 19 -7.76 -13.37 7.53
N PRO A 20 -7.89 -13.77 8.81
CA PRO A 20 -7.14 -13.14 9.90
C PRO A 20 -5.63 -13.33 9.82
N GLU A 21 -5.16 -14.44 9.24
CA GLU A 21 -3.73 -14.72 9.11
C GLU A 21 -3.11 -13.87 7.99
N GLU A 22 -3.81 -13.77 6.86
CA GLU A 22 -3.37 -12.90 5.77
C GLU A 22 -3.49 -11.41 6.13
N PHE A 23 -4.54 -11.01 6.84
CA PHE A 23 -4.67 -9.67 7.40
C PHE A 23 -3.48 -9.33 8.30
N ARG A 24 -3.11 -10.24 9.21
CA ARG A 24 -1.94 -10.04 10.08
C ARG A 24 -0.65 -9.94 9.27
N ARG A 25 -0.43 -10.85 8.33
CA ARG A 25 0.78 -10.90 7.51
C ARG A 25 0.96 -9.62 6.69
N GLN A 26 -0.06 -9.24 5.91
CA GLN A 26 -0.01 -8.03 5.08
C GLN A 26 0.00 -6.76 5.93
N GLY A 27 -0.75 -6.74 7.04
CA GLY A 27 -0.77 -5.63 7.99
C GLY A 27 0.61 -5.31 8.53
N TYR A 28 1.38 -6.32 8.98
CA TYR A 28 2.76 -6.10 9.41
C TYR A 28 3.67 -5.55 8.30
N MET A 29 3.51 -6.01 7.07
CA MET A 29 4.28 -5.48 5.93
C MET A 29 4.01 -3.99 5.69
N VAL A 30 2.75 -3.56 5.82
CA VAL A 30 2.37 -2.14 5.69
C VAL A 30 2.96 -1.32 6.84
N ILE A 31 2.93 -1.85 8.07
CA ILE A 31 3.54 -1.19 9.24
C ILE A 31 5.05 -1.02 9.05
N ASP A 32 5.75 -2.07 8.60
CA ASP A 32 7.18 -2.02 8.33
C ASP A 32 7.52 -1.01 7.21
N PHE A 33 6.72 -0.99 6.15
CA PHE A 33 6.85 -0.02 5.06
C PHE A 33 6.72 1.43 5.56
N LEU A 34 5.69 1.72 6.37
CA LEU A 34 5.47 3.05 6.93
C LEU A 34 6.57 3.45 7.92
N ALA A 35 7.03 2.51 8.76
CA ALA A 35 8.13 2.76 9.69
C ALA A 35 9.42 3.14 8.95
N GLU A 36 9.76 2.41 7.88
CA GLU A 36 10.94 2.72 7.05
C GLU A 36 10.75 4.04 6.27
N TYR A 37 9.54 4.35 5.82
CA TYR A 37 9.21 5.66 5.23
C TYR A 37 9.49 6.81 6.20
N TYR A 38 8.95 6.77 7.42
CA TYR A 38 9.17 7.82 8.43
C TYR A 38 10.64 7.95 8.84
N LYS A 39 11.34 6.82 8.95
CA LYS A 39 12.79 6.80 9.24
C LYS A 39 13.60 7.50 8.15
N ASN A 40 13.20 7.38 6.89
CA ASN A 40 13.92 7.92 5.74
C ASN A 40 13.33 9.21 5.17
N ILE A 41 12.24 9.74 5.74
CA ILE A 41 11.47 10.83 5.12
C ILE A 41 12.29 12.08 4.79
N GLN A 42 13.33 12.35 5.58
CA GLN A 42 14.25 13.47 5.40
C GLN A 42 15.15 13.36 4.16
N LYS A 43 15.29 12.14 3.60
CA LYS A 43 16.09 11.87 2.40
C LYS A 43 15.35 12.27 1.12
N PHE A 44 14.02 12.40 1.17
CA PHE A 44 13.22 12.80 0.02
C PHE A 44 13.14 14.33 -0.11
N PRO A 45 13.04 14.87 -1.34
CA PRO A 45 12.77 16.29 -1.53
C PRO A 45 11.40 16.64 -0.93
N VAL A 46 11.36 17.58 0.01
CA VAL A 46 10.15 17.94 0.77
C VAL A 46 8.94 18.22 -0.15
N ARG A 47 9.14 19.02 -1.19
CA ARG A 47 8.15 19.24 -2.25
C ARG A 47 8.45 18.31 -3.42
N SER A 48 7.43 17.64 -3.94
CA SER A 48 7.58 16.78 -5.11
C SER A 48 8.18 17.54 -6.29
N GLN A 49 9.01 16.83 -7.07
CA GLN A 49 9.74 17.34 -8.23
C GLN A 49 9.27 16.69 -9.55
N VAL A 50 8.16 15.95 -9.53
CA VAL A 50 7.63 15.29 -10.73
C VAL A 50 6.86 16.25 -11.63
N GLU A 51 6.80 15.92 -12.91
CA GLU A 51 6.01 16.65 -13.89
C GLU A 51 4.52 16.24 -13.88
N PRO A 52 3.60 17.15 -14.24
CA PRO A 52 2.20 16.80 -14.42
C PRO A 52 2.01 15.63 -15.39
N GLY A 53 1.15 14.68 -15.01
CA GLY A 53 0.85 13.50 -15.81
C GLY A 53 1.89 12.39 -15.76
N TYR A 54 2.98 12.51 -14.99
CA TYR A 54 4.01 11.46 -14.90
C TYR A 54 3.41 10.09 -14.48
N LEU A 55 2.51 10.07 -13.50
CA LEU A 55 1.97 8.83 -12.94
C LEU A 55 1.12 8.07 -13.96
N ARG A 56 0.31 8.79 -14.77
CA ARG A 56 -0.50 8.19 -15.84
C ARG A 56 0.36 7.46 -16.88
N LYS A 57 1.58 7.92 -17.12
CA LYS A 57 2.53 7.28 -18.06
C LYS A 57 3.19 6.02 -17.46
N ARG A 58 3.12 5.84 -16.15
CA ARG A 58 3.76 4.73 -15.42
C ARG A 58 2.78 3.61 -15.08
N LEU A 59 1.51 3.94 -14.88
CA LEU A 59 0.45 2.99 -14.56
C LEU A 59 -0.18 2.38 -15.83
N PRO A 60 -0.73 1.15 -15.74
CA PRO A 60 -1.51 0.57 -16.83
C PRO A 60 -2.79 1.37 -17.09
N GLU A 61 -3.28 1.33 -18.33
CA GLU A 61 -4.49 2.06 -18.73
C GLU A 61 -5.79 1.45 -18.21
N SER A 62 -5.76 0.18 -17.81
CA SER A 62 -6.90 -0.57 -17.27
C SER A 62 -6.52 -1.29 -15.99
N ALA A 63 -7.53 -1.62 -15.17
CA ALA A 63 -7.33 -2.46 -14.00
C ALA A 63 -6.80 -3.85 -14.39
N PRO A 64 -5.93 -4.47 -13.57
CA PRO A 64 -5.48 -5.83 -13.81
C PRO A 64 -6.65 -6.81 -13.69
N TYR A 65 -6.67 -7.82 -14.57
CA TYR A 65 -7.67 -8.90 -14.52
C TYR A 65 -7.36 -9.95 -13.45
N GLU A 66 -6.07 -10.16 -13.19
CA GLU A 66 -5.58 -11.14 -12.22
C GLU A 66 -5.12 -10.43 -10.93
N PRO A 67 -5.20 -11.11 -9.77
CA PRO A 67 -4.72 -10.55 -8.51
C PRO A 67 -3.22 -10.28 -8.56
N GLN A 68 -2.80 -9.21 -7.88
CA GLN A 68 -1.40 -8.89 -7.66
C GLN A 68 -1.06 -9.05 -6.18
N SER A 69 0.17 -9.46 -5.89
CA SER A 69 0.62 -9.60 -4.51
C SER A 69 0.81 -8.25 -3.83
N ILE A 70 0.66 -8.20 -2.51
CA ILE A 70 0.88 -6.96 -1.72
C ILE A 70 2.31 -6.42 -1.88
N GLU A 71 3.30 -7.31 -2.04
CA GLU A 71 4.70 -6.95 -2.28
C GLU A 71 4.85 -6.15 -3.58
N THR A 72 4.15 -6.57 -4.64
CA THR A 72 4.15 -5.89 -5.94
C THR A 72 3.53 -4.50 -5.79
N ILE A 73 2.43 -4.40 -5.04
CA ILE A 73 1.74 -3.13 -4.79
C ILE A 73 2.63 -2.18 -3.97
N LEU A 74 3.21 -2.63 -2.86
CA LEU A 74 4.09 -1.81 -2.02
C LEU A 74 5.34 -1.35 -2.78
N LYS A 75 5.89 -2.20 -3.66
CA LYS A 75 6.96 -1.80 -4.57
C LYS A 75 6.51 -0.69 -5.53
N GLY A 76 5.32 -0.81 -6.12
CA GLY A 76 4.73 0.24 -6.94
C GLY A 76 4.53 1.55 -6.15
N VAL A 77 4.10 1.48 -4.89
CA VAL A 77 4.00 2.67 -4.01
C VAL A 77 5.38 3.32 -3.84
N GLN A 78 6.42 2.53 -3.58
CA GLN A 78 7.79 3.03 -3.42
C GLN A 78 8.33 3.70 -4.69
N GLU A 79 8.12 3.08 -5.85
CA GLU A 79 8.75 3.49 -7.11
C GLU A 79 7.96 4.58 -7.85
N ASP A 80 6.62 4.54 -7.77
CA ASP A 80 5.75 5.39 -8.58
C ASP A 80 5.07 6.49 -7.75
N ILE A 81 4.67 6.19 -6.51
CA ILE A 81 3.87 7.11 -5.69
C ILE A 81 4.76 8.04 -4.86
N ILE A 82 5.73 7.49 -4.10
CA ILE A 82 6.61 8.29 -3.22
C ILE A 82 7.27 9.47 -3.94
N PRO A 83 7.81 9.35 -5.17
CA PRO A 83 8.40 10.49 -5.88
C PRO A 83 7.40 11.63 -6.13
N GLY A 84 6.12 11.31 -6.29
CA GLY A 84 5.03 12.26 -6.51
C GLY A 84 4.49 12.92 -5.23
N LEU A 85 4.90 12.47 -4.05
CA LEU A 85 4.43 13.03 -2.79
C LEU A 85 5.17 14.33 -2.46
N THR A 86 4.42 15.30 -1.96
CA THR A 86 4.98 16.36 -1.12
C THR A 86 4.93 15.85 0.32
N HIS A 87 6.08 15.73 0.97
CA HIS A 87 6.22 15.06 2.25
C HIS A 87 5.89 16.00 3.42
N TRP A 88 4.60 16.16 3.72
CA TRP A 88 4.10 17.02 4.81
C TRP A 88 4.63 16.63 6.19
N GLN A 89 4.94 15.35 6.42
CA GLN A 89 5.50 14.85 7.68
C GLN A 89 7.03 15.01 7.76
N SER A 90 7.67 15.56 6.71
CA SER A 90 9.10 15.83 6.77
C SER A 90 9.36 16.89 7.85
N PRO A 91 10.39 16.75 8.69
CA PRO A 91 10.75 17.78 9.67
C PRO A 91 11.22 19.09 9.01
N ASN A 92 11.46 19.07 7.69
CA ASN A 92 11.82 20.22 6.88
C ASN A 92 10.63 20.81 6.11
N TYR A 93 9.39 20.42 6.45
CA TYR A 93 8.17 20.97 5.85
C TYR A 93 7.67 22.20 6.62
N TYR A 94 7.70 23.37 5.98
CA TYR A 94 7.29 24.66 6.59
C TYR A 94 6.26 25.43 5.75
N ALA A 95 5.63 24.79 4.77
CA ALA A 95 4.59 25.43 3.95
C ALA A 95 3.21 25.32 4.63
N TYR A 96 2.32 26.29 4.37
CA TYR A 96 0.93 26.31 4.85
C TYR A 96 0.80 26.11 6.38
N PHE A 97 -0.07 25.20 6.82
CA PHE A 97 -0.25 24.79 8.21
C PHE A 97 0.14 23.31 8.37
N PRO A 98 0.65 22.90 9.54
CA PRO A 98 1.05 21.51 9.75
C PRO A 98 -0.14 20.56 9.62
N SER A 99 0.04 19.51 8.82
CA SER A 99 -0.86 18.35 8.83
C SER A 99 -0.43 17.42 9.97
N SER A 100 -0.68 17.79 11.22
CA SER A 100 -0.12 17.08 12.38
C SER A 100 -0.49 15.60 12.42
N GLY A 101 0.51 14.72 12.47
CA GLY A 101 0.36 13.28 12.67
C GLY A 101 1.07 12.81 13.95
N SER A 102 0.66 11.67 14.49
CA SER A 102 1.33 11.02 15.61
C SER A 102 1.16 9.50 15.56
N THR A 103 2.04 8.75 16.24
CA THR A 103 1.89 7.29 16.38
C THR A 103 0.54 6.92 16.99
N ALA A 104 0.08 7.66 18.00
CA ALA A 104 -1.21 7.42 18.64
C ALA A 104 -2.38 7.65 17.65
N GLY A 105 -2.32 8.71 16.85
CA GLY A 105 -3.32 8.98 15.82
C GLY A 105 -3.34 7.90 14.75
N LEU A 106 -2.18 7.49 14.23
CA LEU A 106 -2.09 6.44 13.21
C LEU A 106 -2.62 5.09 13.72
N LEU A 107 -2.25 4.68 14.94
CA LEU A 107 -2.77 3.44 15.54
C LEU A 107 -4.26 3.54 15.85
N GLY A 108 -4.74 4.73 16.24
CA GLY A 108 -6.16 5.01 16.40
C GLY A 108 -6.94 4.79 15.11
N GLU A 109 -6.45 5.29 13.97
CA GLU A 109 -7.13 5.07 12.68
C GLU A 109 -7.05 3.63 12.20
N THR A 110 -5.97 2.91 12.49
CA THR A 110 -5.92 1.47 12.22
C THR A 110 -7.00 0.71 13.01
N LEU A 111 -7.25 1.08 14.28
CA LEU A 111 -8.32 0.49 15.07
C LEU A 111 -9.71 0.87 14.53
N ALA A 112 -9.90 2.15 14.18
CA ALA A 112 -11.17 2.65 13.65
C ALA A 112 -11.55 2.00 12.32
N ALA A 113 -10.58 1.69 11.45
CA ALA A 113 -10.83 1.02 10.18
C ALA A 113 -11.12 -0.49 10.32
N GLY A 114 -10.82 -1.09 11.48
CA GLY A 114 -10.97 -2.53 11.72
C GLY A 114 -12.38 -2.98 12.13
N PHE A 115 -13.26 -2.06 12.51
CA PHE A 115 -14.64 -2.32 12.97
C PHE A 115 -15.63 -1.41 12.24
#